data_AF-A0A7Y0N1Y3-F1
#
_entry.id   AF-A0A7Y0N1Y3-F1
#
_cell.length_a   1.000
_cell.length_b   1.000
_cell.length_c   1.000
_cell.angle_alpha   90.00
_cell.angle_beta   90.00
_cell.angle_gamma   90.00
#
_symmetry.space_group_name_H-M   'P 1'
#
loop_
_entity.id
_entity.type
_entity.pdbx_description
1 polymer ?
#
loop_
_entity_poly.entity_id
_entity_poly.type
_entity_poly.pdbx_seq_one_letter_code
_entity_poly.pdbx_strand_id
1 'polypeptide(L)'
;MPTFRYQGRTLDGSSTSGKIDAVNSEAAAEALMNKGIIPLNLRLEKEGVKNHVSLSKLLVPAIPLEVIILFSRQLFSLTKAGVPLLRSMRGLLQNCENKQLKEALEDVVSELSNGRGLSSAM
;
A
#
# COMPACT_ATOMS: atom_id res chain seq x y z
N MET A 1 -18.13 15.27 -3.37
CA MET A 1 -18.94 14.27 -2.66
C MET A 1 -18.13 12.99 -2.59
N PRO A 2 -18.05 12.28 -1.45
CA PRO A 2 -17.29 11.04 -1.38
C PRO A 2 -17.95 9.94 -2.22
N THR A 3 -17.12 9.20 -2.95
CA THR A 3 -17.54 8.02 -3.70
C THR A 3 -17.35 6.79 -2.83
N PHE A 4 -18.36 5.92 -2.79
CA PHE A 4 -18.33 4.64 -2.09
C PHE A 4 -18.35 3.51 -3.11
N ARG A 5 -17.47 2.53 -2.93
CA ARG A 5 -17.57 1.25 -3.64
C ARG A 5 -18.47 0.33 -2.84
N TYR A 6 -19.42 -0.29 -3.53
CA TYR A 6 -20.33 -1.26 -2.93
C TYR A 6 -20.22 -2.62 -3.61
N GLN A 7 -20.44 -3.66 -2.83
CA GLN A 7 -20.78 -5.01 -3.26
C GLN A 7 -22.07 -5.38 -2.55
N GLY A 8 -23.05 -5.86 -3.32
CA GLY A 8 -24.36 -6.20 -2.80
C GLY A 8 -25.01 -7.28 -3.64
N ARG A 9 -26.24 -7.63 -3.27
CA ARG A 9 -27.03 -8.64 -3.96
C ARG A 9 -28.37 -8.03 -4.34
N THR A 10 -28.82 -8.26 -5.57
CA THR A 10 -30.17 -7.90 -5.99
C THR A 10 -31.18 -8.85 -5.37
N LEU A 11 -32.46 -8.45 -5.38
CA LEU A 11 -33.59 -9.29 -4.92
C LEU A 11 -33.63 -10.64 -5.66
N ASP A 12 -33.18 -10.69 -6.91
CA ASP A 12 -33.08 -11.91 -7.72
C ASP A 12 -31.88 -12.80 -7.37
N GLY A 13 -31.13 -12.45 -6.31
CA GLY A 13 -29.98 -13.23 -5.83
C GLY A 13 -28.70 -13.05 -6.64
N SER A 14 -28.68 -12.15 -7.63
CA SER A 14 -27.48 -11.83 -8.42
C SER A 14 -26.56 -10.88 -7.67
N SER A 15 -25.25 -11.17 -7.67
CA SER A 15 -24.25 -10.29 -7.06
C SER A 15 -24.00 -9.08 -7.96
N THR A 16 -24.09 -7.88 -7.40
CA THR A 16 -23.83 -6.62 -8.10
C THR A 16 -22.79 -5.80 -7.34
N SER A 17 -21.91 -5.14 -8.08
CA SER A 17 -20.88 -4.29 -7.49
C SER A 17 -20.72 -3.03 -8.33
N GLY A 18 -20.50 -1.90 -7.68
CA GLY A 18 -20.39 -0.63 -8.37
C GLY A 18 -19.87 0.48 -7.47
N LYS A 19 -20.07 1.71 -7.93
CA LYS A 19 -19.74 2.94 -7.21
C LYS A 19 -21.00 3.76 -7.01
N ILE A 20 -21.08 4.45 -5.89
CA ILE A 20 -22.17 5.37 -5.57
C ILE A 20 -21.62 6.58 -4.84
N ASP A 21 -22.02 7.77 -5.27
CA ASP A 21 -21.68 9.00 -4.58
C ASP A 21 -22.70 9.25 -3.47
N ALA A 22 -22.22 9.46 -2.24
CA ALA A 22 -23.07 9.69 -1.09
C ALA A 22 -22.36 10.58 -0.08
N VAL A 23 -23.10 11.20 0.82
CA VAL A 23 -22.53 12.11 1.83
C VAL A 23 -21.84 11.33 2.97
N ASN A 24 -22.32 10.12 3.26
CA ASN A 24 -21.77 9.19 4.25
C ASN A 24 -22.16 7.73 3.91
N SER A 25 -21.67 6.76 4.68
CA SER A 25 -21.94 5.33 4.47
C SER A 25 -23.42 4.97 4.61
N GLU A 26 -24.13 5.62 5.54
CA GLU A 26 -25.56 5.42 5.78
C GLU A 26 -26.38 5.81 4.55
N ALA A 27 -26.13 7.01 4.01
CA ALA A 27 -26.77 7.52 2.81
C ALA A 27 -26.44 6.66 1.57
N ALA A 28 -25.23 6.09 1.51
CA ALA A 28 -24.86 5.15 0.46
C ALA A 28 -25.67 3.83 0.56
N ALA A 29 -25.83 3.29 1.77
CA ALA A 29 -26.62 2.08 2.00
C ALA A 29 -28.10 2.29 1.66
N GLU A 30 -28.67 3.42 2.10
CA GLU A 30 -30.06 3.78 1.82
C GLU A 30 -30.31 3.96 0.31
N ALA A 31 -29.40 4.63 -0.40
CA ALA A 31 -29.49 4.80 -1.84
C ALA A 31 -29.35 3.46 -2.62
N LEU A 32 -28.64 2.48 -2.08
CA LEU A 32 -28.55 1.14 -2.66
C LEU A 32 -29.80 0.30 -2.38
N MET A 33 -30.33 0.37 -1.17
CA MET A 33 -31.59 -0.28 -0.81
C MET A 33 -32.76 0.24 -1.64
N ASN A 34 -32.85 1.56 -1.87
CA ASN A 34 -33.85 2.18 -2.74
C ASN A 34 -33.75 1.70 -4.20
N LYS A 35 -32.59 1.20 -4.62
CA LYS A 35 -32.36 0.58 -5.94
C LYS A 35 -32.61 -0.95 -5.93
N GLY A 36 -33.10 -1.51 -4.84
CA GLY A 36 -33.34 -2.96 -4.70
C GLY A 36 -32.05 -3.78 -4.55
N ILE A 37 -30.95 -3.14 -4.11
CA ILE A 37 -29.65 -3.78 -3.88
C ILE A 37 -29.42 -3.85 -2.38
N ILE A 38 -29.25 -5.06 -1.85
CA ILE A 38 -28.88 -5.29 -0.45
C ILE A 38 -27.35 -5.16 -0.36
N PRO A 39 -26.79 -4.13 0.29
CA PRO A 39 -25.35 -3.96 0.40
C PRO A 39 -24.75 -4.99 1.37
N LEU A 40 -23.77 -5.76 0.90
CA LEU A 40 -23.00 -6.71 1.71
C LEU A 40 -21.68 -6.10 2.19
N ASN A 41 -21.09 -5.23 1.38
CA ASN A 41 -19.86 -4.51 1.69
C ASN A 41 -19.93 -3.09 1.13
N LEU A 42 -19.68 -2.11 1.98
CA LEU A 42 -19.59 -0.68 1.63
C LEU A 42 -18.22 -0.16 2.08
N ARG A 43 -17.44 0.38 1.17
CA ARG A 43 -16.14 0.99 1.49
C ARG A 43 -16.03 2.36 0.84
N LEU A 44 -15.57 3.34 1.62
CA LEU A 44 -15.20 4.64 1.11
C LEU A 44 -14.09 4.46 0.07
N GLU A 45 -14.33 4.91 -1.16
CA GLU A 45 -13.31 4.92 -2.20
C GLU A 45 -12.39 6.11 -1.92
N LYS A 46 -11.32 5.86 -1.15
CA LYS A 46 -10.17 6.77 -1.12
C LYS A 46 -9.61 6.81 -2.55
N GLU A 47 -9.43 8.00 -3.11
CA GLU A 47 -8.93 8.26 -4.48
C GLU A 47 -7.57 7.59 -4.85
N GLY A 48 -6.99 6.74 -4.01
CA GLY A 48 -5.71 6.08 -4.24
C GLY A 48 -5.72 4.55 -4.40
N VAL A 49 -6.84 3.84 -4.19
CA VAL A 49 -6.83 2.35 -4.22
C VAL A 49 -7.60 1.81 -5.42
N LYS A 50 -7.08 2.11 -6.62
CA LYS A 50 -7.38 1.28 -7.78
C LYS A 50 -6.63 -0.04 -7.59
N ASN A 51 -7.36 -1.11 -7.28
CA ASN A 51 -6.96 -2.50 -7.54
C ASN A 51 -6.86 -2.74 -9.07
N HIS A 52 -6.06 -1.96 -9.77
CA HIS A 52 -5.42 -2.44 -10.96
C HIS A 52 -4.19 -3.18 -10.45
N VAL A 53 -4.06 -4.45 -10.80
CA VAL A 53 -2.73 -5.03 -10.97
C VAL A 53 -2.10 -4.18 -12.07
N SER A 54 -1.44 -3.11 -11.63
CA SER A 54 -0.90 -2.09 -12.51
C SER A 54 0.12 -2.78 -13.40
N LEU A 55 -0.18 -2.92 -14.69
CA LEU A 55 0.81 -3.28 -15.72
C LEU A 55 2.05 -2.36 -15.65
N SER A 56 1.89 -1.17 -15.05
CA SER A 56 2.96 -0.25 -14.64
C SER A 56 3.97 -0.86 -13.66
N LYS A 57 3.59 -1.82 -12.80
CA LYS A 57 4.50 -2.58 -11.93
C LYS A 57 5.37 -3.57 -12.72
N LEU A 58 4.95 -3.97 -13.93
CA LEU A 58 5.73 -4.84 -14.80
C LEU A 58 6.82 -4.09 -15.59
N LEU A 59 6.65 -2.77 -15.74
CA LEU A 59 7.57 -1.87 -16.45
C LEU A 59 8.45 -1.04 -15.50
N VAL A 60 8.51 -1.39 -14.21
CA VAL A 60 9.37 -0.66 -13.28
C VAL A 60 10.82 -1.06 -13.57
N PRO A 61 11.71 -0.10 -13.88
CA PRO A 61 13.11 -0.41 -14.16
C PRO A 61 13.77 -1.09 -12.95
N ALA A 62 14.85 -1.84 -13.17
CA ALA A 62 15.63 -2.37 -12.06
C ALA A 62 16.33 -1.21 -11.32
N ILE A 63 16.59 -1.39 -10.02
CA ILE A 63 17.40 -0.45 -9.25
C ILE A 63 18.83 -0.46 -9.85
N PRO A 64 19.40 0.71 -10.22
CA PRO A 64 20.76 0.77 -10.77
C PRO A 64 21.79 0.22 -9.79
N LEU A 65 22.82 -0.46 -10.32
CA LEU A 65 23.88 -1.06 -9.52
C LEU A 65 24.57 -0.04 -8.60
N GLU A 66 24.82 1.17 -9.08
CA GLU A 66 25.44 2.25 -8.31
C GLU A 66 24.66 2.60 -7.04
N VAL A 67 23.32 2.60 -7.12
CA VAL A 67 22.43 2.87 -5.98
C VAL A 67 22.56 1.76 -4.93
N ILE A 68 22.62 0.50 -5.36
CA ILE A 68 22.81 -0.66 -4.46
C ILE A 68 24.19 -0.61 -3.78
N ILE A 69 25.24 -0.24 -4.53
CA ILE A 69 26.60 -0.09 -4.00
C ILE A 69 26.64 1.01 -2.93
N LEU A 70 26.04 2.17 -3.21
CA LEU A 70 25.95 3.29 -2.26
C LEU A 70 25.20 2.90 -0.99
N PHE A 71 24.02 2.28 -1.14
CA PHE A 71 23.23 1.75 -0.02
C PHE A 71 24.06 0.81 0.86
N SER A 72 24.73 -0.17 0.25
CA SER A 72 25.51 -1.17 0.97
C SER A 72 26.67 -0.54 1.75
N ARG A 73 27.34 0.46 1.15
CA ARG A 73 28.42 1.21 1.80
C ARG A 73 27.92 2.04 2.98
N GLN A 74 26.78 2.71 2.83
CA GLN A 74 26.19 3.51 3.90
C GLN A 74 25.72 2.63 5.06
N LEU A 75 25.07 1.50 4.77
CA LEU A 75 24.67 0.51 5.78
C LEU A 75 25.90 -0.05 6.52
N PHE A 76 26.96 -0.40 5.78
CA PHE A 76 28.21 -0.85 6.38
C PHE A 76 28.81 0.19 7.33
N SER A 77 28.88 1.46 6.92
CA SER A 77 29.43 2.52 7.78
C SER A 77 28.63 2.69 9.08
N LEU A 78 27.30 2.67 8.99
CA LEU A 78 26.42 2.82 10.16
C LEU A 78 26.52 1.61 11.10
N THR A 79 26.50 0.40 10.55
CA THR A 79 26.62 -0.84 11.33
C THR A 79 28.01 -0.98 11.96
N LYS A 80 29.07 -0.63 11.23
CA LYS A 80 30.45 -0.59 11.75
C LYS A 80 30.62 0.45 12.86
N ALA A 81 29.90 1.56 12.79
CA ALA A 81 29.87 2.57 13.86
C ALA A 81 29.02 2.15 15.08
N GLY A 82 28.41 0.96 15.06
CA GLY A 82 27.58 0.46 16.16
C GLY A 82 26.19 1.08 16.22
N VAL A 83 25.73 1.75 15.15
CA VAL A 83 24.38 2.30 15.11
C VAL A 83 23.36 1.15 15.04
N PRO A 84 22.34 1.13 15.91
CA PRO A 84 21.32 0.08 15.91
C PRO A 84 20.71 -0.11 14.51
N LEU A 85 20.60 -1.36 14.05
CA LEU A 85 20.19 -1.70 12.68
C LEU A 85 18.89 -0.99 12.25
N LEU A 86 17.85 -1.02 13.08
CA LEU A 86 16.58 -0.37 12.79
C LEU A 86 16.72 1.15 12.62
N ARG A 87 17.58 1.80 13.41
CA ARG A 87 17.89 3.23 13.27
C ARG A 87 18.66 3.49 11.98
N SER A 88 19.63 2.63 11.67
CA SER A 88 20.42 2.71 10.42
C SER A 88 19.50 2.61 9.20
N MET A 89 18.61 1.62 9.16
CA MET A 89 17.65 1.44 8.05
C MET A 89 16.71 2.63 7.87
N ARG A 90 16.19 3.19 8.96
CA ARG A 90 15.37 4.43 8.91
C ARG A 90 16.16 5.62 8.39
N GLY A 91 17.43 5.76 8.79
CA GLY A 91 18.31 6.81 8.28
C GLY A 91 18.56 6.68 6.78
N LEU A 92 18.81 5.45 6.28
CA LEU A 92 18.99 5.17 4.86
C LEU A 92 17.71 5.46 4.06
N LEU A 93 16.56 5.07 4.59
CA LEU A 93 15.25 5.33 3.99
C LEU A 93 15.00 6.84 3.79
N GLN A 94 15.31 7.66 4.79
CA GLN A 94 15.11 9.11 4.73
C GLN A 94 15.99 9.79 3.68
N ASN A 95 17.18 9.26 3.43
CA ASN A 95 18.16 9.81 2.48
C ASN A 95 18.14 9.09 1.12
N CYS A 96 17.19 8.18 0.88
CA CYS A 96 17.09 7.43 -0.36
C CYS A 96 16.37 8.26 -1.44
N GLU A 97 17.09 8.61 -2.51
CA GLU A 97 16.52 9.33 -3.66
C GLU A 97 15.79 8.39 -4.64
N ASN A 98 16.21 7.13 -4.71
CA ASN A 98 15.61 6.16 -5.61
C ASN A 98 14.27 5.66 -5.04
N LYS A 99 13.17 5.95 -5.74
CA LYS A 99 11.81 5.63 -5.30
C LYS A 99 11.59 4.13 -5.04
N GLN A 100 12.12 3.24 -5.87
CA GLN A 100 11.93 1.81 -5.69
C GLN A 100 12.69 1.27 -4.49
N LEU A 101 13.95 1.70 -4.32
CA LEU A 101 14.72 1.31 -3.15
C LEU A 101 14.06 1.86 -1.88
N LYS A 102 13.51 3.08 -1.94
CA LYS A 102 12.77 3.68 -0.83
C LYS A 102 11.57 2.83 -0.42
N GLU A 103 10.72 2.43 -1.37
CA GLU A 103 9.57 1.54 -1.12
C GLU A 103 10.03 0.21 -0.49
N ALA A 104 11.06 -0.43 -1.05
CA ALA A 104 11.60 -1.66 -0.49
C ALA A 104 12.12 -1.47 0.96
N LEU A 105 12.78 -0.34 1.24
CA LEU A 105 13.26 -0.04 2.59
C LEU A 105 12.14 0.25 3.59
N GLU A 106 11.01 0.82 3.15
CA GLU A 106 9.83 1.01 4.01
C GLU A 106 9.30 -0.34 4.49
N ASP A 107 9.19 -1.31 3.57
CA ASP A 107 8.74 -2.67 3.89
C ASP A 107 9.72 -3.36 4.85
N VAL A 108 11.03 -3.29 4.58
CA VAL A 108 12.06 -3.88 5.45
C VAL A 108 12.03 -3.25 6.85
N VAL A 109 11.88 -1.93 6.96
CA VAL A 109 11.79 -1.22 8.25
C VAL A 109 10.52 -1.64 9.01
N SER A 110 9.41 -1.84 8.31
CA SER A 110 8.16 -2.32 8.90
C SER A 110 8.35 -3.72 9.48
N GLU A 111 8.88 -4.66 8.70
CA GLU A 111 9.12 -6.05 9.15
C GLU A 111 10.12 -6.15 10.31
N LEU A 112 11.19 -5.36 10.28
CA LEU A 112 12.13 -5.25 11.40
C LEU A 112 11.47 -4.66 12.65
N SER A 113 10.59 -3.67 12.49
CA SER A 113 9.83 -3.08 13.61
C SER A 113 8.85 -4.09 14.22
N ASN A 114 8.38 -5.05 13.42
CA ASN A 114 7.55 -6.18 13.86
C ASN A 114 8.37 -7.35 14.46
N GLY A 115 9.70 -7.20 14.56
CA GLY A 115 10.58 -8.19 15.20
C GLY A 115 11.05 -9.31 14.27
N ARG A 116 10.80 -9.22 12.96
CA ARG A 116 11.39 -10.17 12.00
C ARG A 116 12.89 -9.93 11.85
N GLY A 117 13.63 -10.99 11.56
CA GLY A 117 15.05 -10.90 11.27
C GLY A 117 15.31 -10.23 9.92
N LEU A 118 16.45 -9.55 9.78
CA LEU A 118 16.83 -8.83 8.55
C LEU A 118 16.83 -9.74 7.32
N SER A 119 17.35 -10.96 7.43
CA SER A 119 17.40 -11.91 6.33
C SER A 119 16.02 -12.32 5.81
N SER A 120 14.99 -12.26 6.64
CA SER A 120 13.61 -12.57 6.25
C SER A 120 12.83 -11.37 5.74
N ALA A 121 13.32 -10.16 6.00
CA ALA A 121 12.66 -8.90 5.63
C ALA A 121 13.14 -8.35 4.28
N MET A 122 14.33 -8.78 3.83
CA MET A 122 14.95 -8.43 2.54
C MET A 122 14.55 -9.41 1.45
#